data_AF-K5UF30-F1
#
_entry.id   AF-K5UF30-F1
#
_cell.length_a   1.000
_cell.length_b   1.000
_cell.length_c   1.000
_cell.angle_alpha   90.00
_cell.angle_beta   90.00
_cell.angle_gamma   90.00
#
_symmetry.space_group_name_H-M   'P 1'
#
loop_
_entity.id
_entity.type
_entity.pdbx_description
1 polymer ?
#
loop_
_entity_poly.entity_id
_entity_poly.type
_entity_poly.pdbx_seq_one_letter_code
_entity_poly.pdbx_strand_id
1 'polypeptide(L)'
;VVLDACSHAGAEELAMDVFAKVYASGFQLNQRNWANWVECLCRLGKIDEATKVLCVAMPQEKEKGVHPTKEIAQIILNFAANQRREEEIRDRIKHYLPKLIG
;
A
#
# COMPACT_ATOMS: atom_id res chain seq x y z
N VAL A 1 -17.77 -26.99 -8.14
CA VAL A 1 -16.94 -27.19 -6.92
C VAL A 1 -16.60 -25.82 -6.38
N VAL A 2 -17.10 -25.52 -5.18
CA VAL A 2 -17.17 -24.19 -4.57
C VAL A 2 -15.97 -24.00 -3.64
N LEU A 3 -14.76 -23.91 -4.20
CA LEU A 3 -13.56 -23.77 -3.37
C LEU A 3 -12.45 -22.88 -3.96
N ASP A 4 -12.78 -21.95 -4.86
CA ASP A 4 -11.80 -20.97 -5.39
C ASP A 4 -11.95 -19.55 -4.82
N ALA A 5 -12.90 -19.31 -3.90
CA ALA A 5 -13.17 -17.95 -3.38
C ALA A 5 -12.67 -17.69 -1.95
N CYS A 6 -12.34 -18.70 -1.15
CA CYS A 6 -12.04 -18.51 0.29
C CYS A 6 -10.57 -18.69 0.70
N SER A 7 -9.67 -19.03 -0.24
CA SER A 7 -8.25 -19.24 0.07
C SER A 7 -7.44 -17.93 0.13
N HIS A 8 -7.84 -16.90 -0.64
CA HIS A 8 -7.11 -15.62 -0.64
C HIS A 8 -7.40 -14.77 0.60
N ALA A 9 -8.65 -14.63 1.03
CA ALA A 9 -9.02 -13.74 2.13
C ALA A 9 -8.29 -14.08 3.44
N GLY A 10 -8.17 -15.37 3.79
CA GLY A 10 -7.45 -15.80 5.00
C GLY A 10 -5.93 -15.68 4.88
N ALA A 11 -5.36 -15.87 3.69
CA ALA A 11 -3.93 -15.69 3.45
C ALA A 11 -3.52 -14.21 3.48
N GLU A 12 -4.38 -13.31 2.98
CA GLU A 12 -4.15 -11.88 2.96
C GLU A 12 -4.22 -11.26 4.36
N GLU A 13 -5.19 -11.66 5.19
CA GLU A 13 -5.26 -11.21 6.59
C GLU A 13 -4.06 -11.71 7.41
N LEU A 14 -3.64 -12.96 7.21
CA LEU A 14 -2.42 -13.48 7.82
C LEU A 14 -1.18 -12.72 7.34
N ALA A 15 -1.08 -12.41 6.04
CA ALA A 15 0.00 -11.61 5.50
C ALA A 15 0.02 -10.21 6.15
N MET A 16 -1.15 -9.62 6.42
CA MET A 16 -1.25 -8.36 7.15
C MET A 16 -0.74 -8.43 8.57
N ASP A 17 -1.16 -9.46 9.28
CA ASP A 17 -0.75 -9.69 10.65
C ASP A 17 0.76 -9.93 10.75
N VAL A 18 1.33 -10.68 9.81
CA VAL A 18 2.77 -10.91 9.71
C VAL A 18 3.51 -9.62 9.39
N PHE A 19 3.06 -8.83 8.41
CA PHE A 19 3.70 -7.56 8.06
C PHE A 19 3.66 -6.56 9.23
N ALA A 20 2.53 -6.46 9.94
CA ALA A 20 2.41 -5.60 11.12
C ALA A 20 3.37 -6.05 12.25
N LYS A 21 3.48 -7.35 12.50
CA LYS A 21 4.40 -7.92 13.50
C LYS A 21 5.87 -7.74 13.11
N VAL A 22 6.20 -7.90 11.84
CA VAL A 22 7.56 -7.68 11.29
C VAL A 22 7.93 -6.20 11.36
N TYR A 23 7.01 -5.29 11.04
CA TYR A 23 7.23 -3.87 11.21
C TYR A 23 7.42 -3.50 12.69
N ALA A 24 6.57 -4.02 13.58
CA ALA A 24 6.64 -3.76 15.01
C ALA A 24 7.90 -4.35 15.68
N SER A 25 8.48 -5.41 15.13
CA SER A 25 9.74 -5.98 15.62
C SER A 25 10.98 -5.18 15.21
N GLY A 26 10.80 -4.09 14.46
CA GLY A 26 11.89 -3.25 13.97
C GLY A 26 12.63 -3.85 12.77
N PHE A 27 12.08 -4.89 12.15
CA PHE A 27 12.65 -5.47 10.94
C PHE A 27 12.63 -4.44 9.80
N GLN A 28 13.77 -4.26 9.14
CA GLN A 28 13.90 -3.28 8.07
C GLN A 28 13.28 -3.82 6.78
N LEU A 29 12.09 -3.33 6.46
CA LEU A 29 11.44 -3.59 5.17
C LEU A 29 12.19 -2.82 4.07
N ASN A 30 12.54 -3.52 2.99
CA ASN A 30 13.12 -2.88 1.81
C ASN A 30 12.01 -2.29 0.90
N GLN A 31 12.42 -1.54 -0.12
CA GLN A 31 11.50 -0.89 -1.07
C GLN A 31 10.48 -1.86 -1.67
N ARG A 32 10.90 -3.09 -2.02
CA ARG A 32 10.02 -4.12 -2.59
C ARG A 32 9.02 -4.64 -1.57
N ASN A 33 9.41 -4.81 -0.31
CA ASN A 33 8.48 -5.21 0.73
C ASN A 33 7.38 -4.17 0.96
N TRP A 34 7.72 -2.88 0.92
CA TRP A 34 6.74 -1.80 0.99
C TRP A 34 5.78 -1.77 -0.20
N ALA A 35 6.28 -1.95 -1.43
CA ALA A 35 5.44 -2.03 -2.62
C ALA A 35 4.45 -3.21 -2.53
N ASN A 36 4.93 -4.40 -2.14
CA ASN A 36 4.08 -5.58 -1.94
C ASN A 36 3.04 -5.34 -0.85
N TRP A 37 3.41 -4.64 0.22
CA TRP A 37 2.51 -4.30 1.32
C TRP A 37 1.37 -3.40 0.87
N VAL A 38 1.70 -2.34 0.13
CA VAL A 38 0.70 -1.43 -0.46
C VAL A 38 -0.23 -2.18 -1.41
N GLU A 39 0.29 -3.02 -2.29
CA GLU A 39 -0.52 -3.80 -3.22
C GLU A 39 -1.49 -4.75 -2.49
N CYS A 40 -1.02 -5.40 -1.41
CA CYS A 40 -1.86 -6.26 -0.57
C CYS A 40 -3.03 -5.48 0.05
N LEU A 41 -2.76 -4.29 0.62
CA LEU A 41 -3.80 -3.41 1.13
C LEU A 41 -4.82 -3.03 0.05
N CYS A 42 -4.36 -2.74 -1.17
CA CYS A 42 -5.24 -2.42 -2.29
C CYS A 42 -6.15 -3.59 -2.69
N ARG A 43 -5.61 -4.82 -2.77
CA ARG A 43 -6.38 -6.04 -3.08
C ARG A 43 -7.46 -6.34 -2.04
N LEU A 44 -7.17 -6.04 -0.78
CA LEU A 44 -8.11 -6.14 0.34
C LEU A 44 -9.15 -5.01 0.41
N GLY A 45 -9.13 -4.06 -0.54
CA GLY A 45 -10.01 -2.90 -0.54
C GLY A 45 -9.64 -1.82 0.48
N LYS A 46 -8.50 -1.95 1.18
CA LYS A 46 -8.00 -0.99 2.19
C LYS A 46 -7.19 0.14 1.53
N ILE A 47 -7.82 0.84 0.59
CA ILE A 47 -7.19 1.89 -0.22
C ILE A 47 -6.76 3.09 0.64
N ASP A 48 -7.52 3.42 1.68
CA ASP A 48 -7.17 4.51 2.60
C ASP A 48 -5.89 4.19 3.39
N GLU A 49 -5.76 2.97 3.92
CA GLU A 49 -4.54 2.50 4.56
C GLU A 49 -3.37 2.45 3.59
N ALA A 50 -3.57 1.94 2.37
CA ALA A 50 -2.55 1.91 1.32
C ALA A 50 -2.01 3.33 1.03
N THR A 51 -2.92 4.30 0.95
CA THR A 51 -2.59 5.71 0.73
C THR A 51 -1.83 6.29 1.93
N LYS A 52 -2.23 5.96 3.16
CA LYS A 52 -1.53 6.37 4.38
C LYS A 52 -0.11 5.79 4.45
N VAL A 53 0.06 4.53 4.04
CA VAL A 53 1.39 3.89 3.95
C VAL A 53 2.29 4.68 2.99
N LEU A 54 1.80 4.96 1.78
CA LEU A 54 2.56 5.72 0.78
C LEU A 54 2.88 7.14 1.25
N CYS A 55 1.89 7.86 1.79
CA CYS A 55 2.00 9.30 2.09
C CYS A 55 2.66 9.61 3.43
N VAL A 56 2.60 8.70 4.41
CA VAL A 56 3.01 8.97 5.78
C VAL A 56 4.07 7.99 6.27
N ALA A 57 3.88 6.69 6.10
CA ALA A 57 4.80 5.68 6.65
C ALA A 57 6.11 5.61 5.84
N MET A 58 6.05 5.43 4.52
CA MET A 58 7.24 5.30 3.68
C MET A 58 8.20 6.50 3.77
N PRO A 59 7.74 7.77 3.80
CA PRO A 59 8.63 8.92 3.99
C PRO A 59 9.46 8.89 5.27
N GLN A 60 8.98 8.23 6.33
CA GLN A 60 9.70 8.11 7.61
C GLN A 60 10.88 7.13 7.51
N GLU A 61 10.90 6.29 6.47
CA GLU A 61 11.93 5.27 6.25
C GLU A 61 13.03 5.74 5.28
N LYS A 62 13.10 7.05 4.98
CA LYS A 62 14.05 7.63 4.02
C LYS A 62 15.51 7.33 4.34
N GLU A 63 15.89 7.36 5.62
CA GLU A 63 17.25 7.04 6.08
C GLU A 63 17.64 5.57 5.80
N LYS A 64 16.66 4.70 5.55
CA LYS A 64 16.85 3.30 5.17
C LYS A 64 16.80 3.09 3.64
N GLY A 65 16.82 4.17 2.86
CA GLY A 65 16.75 4.15 1.39
C GLY A 65 15.35 3.90 0.83
N VAL A 66 14.33 3.82 1.67
CA VAL A 66 12.94 3.62 1.25
C VAL A 66 12.29 4.97 0.97
N HIS A 67 11.56 5.08 -0.14
CA HIS A 67 10.86 6.31 -0.50
C HIS A 67 9.59 6.02 -1.30
N PRO A 68 8.58 6.90 -1.23
CA PRO A 68 7.43 6.83 -2.11
C PRO A 68 7.86 6.88 -3.58
N THR A 69 7.30 6.02 -4.44
CA THR A 69 7.58 6.01 -5.88
C THR A 69 6.32 6.13 -6.72
N LYS A 70 6.50 6.55 -7.98
CA LYS A 70 5.41 6.71 -8.94
C LYS A 70 4.72 5.39 -9.23
N GLU A 71 5.47 4.29 -9.25
CA GLU A 71 4.96 2.95 -9.48
C GLU A 71 3.97 2.53 -8.37
N ILE A 72 4.32 2.80 -7.10
CA ILE A 72 3.45 2.47 -5.96
C ILE A 72 2.20 3.36 -5.96
N ALA A 73 2.35 4.65 -6.26
CA ALA A 73 1.20 5.55 -6.45
C ALA A 73 0.26 5.06 -7.56
N GLN A 74 0.80 4.59 -8.68
CA GLN A 74 0.01 4.08 -9.79
C GLN A 74 -0.76 2.81 -9.43
N ILE A 75 -0.18 1.91 -8.62
CA ILE A 75 -0.89 0.74 -8.08
C ILE A 75 -2.12 1.21 -7.31
N ILE A 76 -1.96 2.12 -6.36
CA ILE A 76 -3.07 2.63 -5.55
C ILE A 76 -4.14 3.27 -6.44
N LEU A 77 -3.75 4.10 -7.42
CA LEU A 77 -4.68 4.77 -8.32
C LEU A 77 -5.46 3.79 -9.21
N ASN A 78 -4.81 2.74 -9.73
CA ASN A 78 -5.48 1.73 -10.53
C ASN A 78 -6.56 1.00 -9.73
N PHE A 79 -6.27 0.63 -8.47
CA PHE A 79 -7.27 0.01 -7.61
C PHE A 79 -8.36 1.00 -7.17
N ALA A 80 -8.01 2.27 -6.92
CA ALA A 80 -8.98 3.31 -6.59
C ALA A 80 -9.93 3.61 -7.77
N ALA A 81 -9.45 3.54 -9.02
CA ALA A 81 -10.26 3.70 -10.22
C ALA A 81 -11.36 2.63 -10.31
N ASN A 82 -11.03 1.37 -10.01
CA ASN A 82 -12.00 0.27 -9.94
C ASN A 82 -13.08 0.49 -8.87
N GLN A 83 -12.81 1.35 -7.89
CA GLN A 83 -13.74 1.73 -6.81
C GLN A 83 -14.36 3.11 -7.01
N ARG A 84 -14.12 3.79 -8.15
CA ARG A 84 -14.55 5.17 -8.43
C ARG A 84 -14.05 6.22 -7.42
N ARG A 85 -12.87 5.99 -6.83
CA ARG A 85 -12.21 6.87 -5.85
C ARG A 85 -10.91 7.49 -6.36
N GLU A 86 -10.59 7.33 -7.65
CA GLU A 86 -9.30 7.75 -8.22
C GLU A 86 -9.00 9.23 -7.98
N GLU A 87 -9.93 10.14 -8.29
CA GLU A 87 -9.77 11.59 -8.10
C GLU A 87 -9.47 11.94 -6.63
N GLU A 88 -10.28 11.41 -5.70
CA GLU A 88 -10.11 11.61 -4.26
C GLU A 88 -8.70 11.18 -3.79
N ILE A 89 -8.27 9.99 -4.20
CA ILE A 89 -6.99 9.44 -3.80
C ILE A 89 -5.82 10.17 -4.48
N ARG A 90 -5.99 10.57 -5.75
CA ARG A 90 -5.01 11.39 -6.49
C ARG A 90 -4.79 12.72 -5.80
N ASP A 91 -5.86 13.40 -5.36
CA ASP A 91 -5.77 14.67 -4.66
C ASP A 91 -5.07 14.54 -3.32
N ARG A 92 -5.34 13.47 -2.56
CA ARG A 92 -4.60 13.16 -1.33
C ARG A 92 -3.12 12.95 -1.60
N ILE A 93 -2.75 12.14 -2.60
CA ILE A 93 -1.33 11.90 -2.92
C ILE A 93 -0.66 13.19 -3.38
N LYS A 94 -1.32 14.02 -4.20
CA LYS A 94 -0.80 15.34 -4.59
C LYS A 94 -0.60 16.26 -3.38
N HIS A 95 -1.51 16.24 -2.42
CA HIS A 95 -1.40 17.05 -1.21
C HIS A 95 -0.18 16.67 -0.36
N TYR A 96 0.03 15.38 -0.10
CA TYR A 96 1.14 14.92 0.75
C TYR A 96 2.48 14.80 -0.01
N LEU A 97 2.44 14.43 -1.29
CA LEU A 97 3.59 14.10 -2.13
C LEU A 97 3.48 14.77 -3.51
N PRO A 98 3.48 16.11 -3.59
CA PRO A 98 3.24 16.85 -4.84
C PRO A 98 4.27 16.58 -5.94
N LYS A 99 5.49 16.15 -5.58
CA LYS A 99 6.55 15.80 -6.53
C LYS A 99 6.38 14.40 -7.12
N LEU A 100 5.53 13.58 -6.51
CA LEU A 100 5.33 12.19 -6.92
C LEU A 100 4.39 12.11 -8.12
N ILE A 101 3.32 12.91 -8.13
CA ILE A 101 2.34 12.91 -9.20
C ILE A 101 2.26 14.33 -9.74
N GLY A 102 2.89 14.52 -10.90
CA GLY A 102 2.86 15.73 -11.71
C GLY A 102 2.47 15.39 -13.13
#